data_AF-A0A8K0E5Q0-F1
#
_entry.id   AF-A0A8K0E5Q0-F1
#
_cell.length_a   1.000
_cell.length_b   1.000
_cell.length_c   1.000
_cell.angle_alpha   90.00
_cell.angle_beta   90.00
_cell.angle_gamma   90.00
#
_symmetry.space_group_name_H-M   'P 1'
#
loop_
_entity.id
_entity.type
_entity.pdbx_description
1 polymer ?
#
loop_
_entity_poly.entity_id
_entity_poly.type
_entity_poly.pdbx_seq_one_letter_code
_entity_poly.pdbx_strand_id
1 'polypeptide(L)'
;MEWNSETLQFLSQCFIHTLSPAPEPRRRAEASLLEASDRPNYGLAVLRLVAEPSVDEQIRQAAAVNFKNHLRGRWAPAASPEEANAGLVASPIAESEKEQIKALIVSLMLSATPRIQSQLSEALAIIGKHDFPKSWPALLPELISSLQKASQASDYSSINGILGTANSIFKKFRFQYKTNDLLLDLKYCLDNFAAPLLEIFLKTAALLDSTANSGGSAATLRPLFESQRLCCRIFYSLNFQELPEFFEDHMKEWMTEFSKYLTTNYLALESSGADGLALVDDLRAAVCENINLYMEKNEEEFHGYLNNFASAVWSLLGNVSQASSRDRLAITAIKFLTTVSTSVHHALFAGEGVIPQICQTIVIPNVRLRDEDEELFEMNYVEFIRRDMEGSDLDTRRRIACELLKGIATNYKNQVTELVSVQIQNLLRSYAANPTANWKDKDCAIYLVVSLATKKAGGTSVSTDLVDVQSFFGSVIVPELQSQDVNGFPMLKAGALKFFTMFRNHIPKNVAGQLFTDLVRFLGAESNVVHSYAASCIEKLLLVKDEGGRARYSSADISPFSSAHEQPL
;
A
#
# COMPACT_ATOMS: atom_id res chain seq x y z
N MET A 1 -39.23 10.09 9.37
CA MET A 1 -39.32 10.21 7.92
C MET A 1 -40.02 8.97 7.40
N GLU A 2 -41.27 9.10 6.99
CA GLU A 2 -42.06 7.98 6.50
C GLU A 2 -41.80 7.75 5.01
N TRP A 3 -41.82 6.51 4.56
CA TRP A 3 -41.68 6.20 3.14
C TRP A 3 -42.99 6.43 2.41
N ASN A 4 -43.05 7.48 1.60
CA ASN A 4 -44.19 7.86 0.77
C ASN A 4 -43.71 8.58 -0.51
N SER A 5 -44.63 8.87 -1.43
CA SER A 5 -44.30 9.48 -2.72
C SER A 5 -43.62 10.87 -2.58
N GLU A 6 -44.03 11.65 -1.56
CA GLU A 6 -43.44 12.96 -1.29
C GLU A 6 -41.98 12.83 -0.84
N THR A 7 -41.70 11.88 0.05
CA THR A 7 -40.34 11.57 0.52
C THR A 7 -39.46 11.06 -0.62
N LEU A 8 -39.99 10.17 -1.46
CA LEU A 8 -39.28 9.68 -2.63
C LEU A 8 -38.91 10.83 -3.58
N GLN A 9 -39.87 11.73 -3.88
CA GLN A 9 -39.65 12.88 -4.74
C GLN A 9 -38.64 13.87 -4.13
N PHE A 10 -38.78 14.19 -2.84
CA PHE A 10 -37.88 15.07 -2.10
C PHE A 10 -36.44 14.54 -2.13
N LEU A 11 -36.22 13.29 -1.72
CA LEU A 11 -34.89 12.68 -1.68
C LEU A 11 -34.30 12.58 -3.10
N SER A 12 -35.09 12.18 -4.10
CA SER A 12 -34.63 12.10 -5.49
C SER A 12 -34.17 13.47 -6.00
N GLN A 13 -34.93 14.53 -5.69
CA GLN A 13 -34.58 15.90 -6.07
C GLN A 13 -33.32 16.40 -5.35
N CYS A 14 -33.16 16.10 -4.06
CA CYS A 14 -31.94 16.44 -3.35
C CYS A 14 -30.72 15.72 -3.94
N PHE A 15 -30.78 14.40 -4.12
CA PHE A 15 -29.66 13.61 -4.62
C PHE A 15 -29.29 13.93 -6.07
N ILE A 16 -30.22 14.31 -6.95
CA ILE A 16 -29.84 14.79 -8.27
C ILE A 16 -29.17 16.16 -8.20
N HIS A 17 -29.58 17.04 -7.28
CA HIS A 17 -28.99 18.36 -7.12
C HIS A 17 -27.60 18.34 -6.48
N THR A 18 -27.25 17.34 -5.67
CA THR A 18 -25.87 17.15 -5.19
C THR A 18 -24.88 16.83 -6.32
N LEU A 19 -25.38 16.37 -7.48
CA LEU A 19 -24.58 16.11 -8.68
C LEU A 19 -24.48 17.32 -9.62
N SER A 20 -25.09 18.47 -9.26
CA SER A 20 -25.07 19.66 -10.12
C SER A 20 -23.67 20.24 -10.28
N PRO A 21 -23.26 20.70 -11.48
CA PRO A 21 -21.98 21.40 -11.66
C PRO A 21 -21.95 22.76 -10.93
N ALA A 22 -23.11 23.36 -10.68
CA ALA A 22 -23.22 24.65 -10.01
C ALA A 22 -23.07 24.50 -8.47
N PRO A 23 -22.32 25.37 -7.77
CA PRO A 23 -22.13 25.28 -6.32
C PRO A 23 -23.42 25.43 -5.51
N GLU A 24 -24.33 26.31 -5.92
CA GLU A 24 -25.47 26.72 -5.08
C GLU A 24 -26.59 25.67 -4.99
N PRO A 25 -26.98 24.99 -6.09
CA PRO A 25 -27.84 23.82 -6.00
C PRO A 25 -27.25 22.71 -5.13
N ARG A 26 -25.94 22.44 -5.22
CA ARG A 26 -25.27 21.43 -4.40
C ARG A 26 -25.33 21.78 -2.92
N ARG A 27 -24.89 22.99 -2.54
CA ARG A 27 -24.90 23.44 -1.14
C ARG A 27 -26.29 23.40 -0.52
N ARG A 28 -27.33 23.80 -1.27
CA ARG A 28 -28.71 23.71 -0.80
C ARG A 28 -29.16 22.26 -0.59
N ALA A 29 -28.88 21.38 -1.56
CA ALA A 29 -29.24 19.97 -1.45
C ALA A 29 -28.52 19.27 -0.28
N GLU A 30 -27.22 19.52 -0.11
CA GLU A 30 -26.44 18.99 1.01
C GLU A 30 -26.97 19.47 2.35
N ALA A 31 -27.32 20.75 2.48
CA ALA A 31 -27.93 21.29 3.70
C ALA A 31 -29.30 20.64 4.00
N SER A 32 -30.16 20.47 2.98
CA SER A 32 -31.45 19.80 3.15
C SER A 32 -31.31 18.32 3.53
N LEU A 33 -30.33 17.61 2.96
CA LEU A 33 -30.05 16.22 3.33
C LEU A 33 -29.47 16.12 4.74
N LEU A 34 -28.63 17.07 5.15
CA LEU A 34 -28.09 17.14 6.51
C LEU A 34 -29.23 17.32 7.53
N GLU A 35 -30.12 18.28 7.31
CA GLU A 35 -31.30 18.48 8.15
C GLU A 35 -32.23 17.25 8.16
N ALA A 36 -32.45 16.64 7.00
CA ALA A 36 -33.24 15.41 6.90
C ALA A 36 -32.60 14.23 7.64
N SER A 37 -31.27 14.20 7.74
CA SER A 37 -30.53 13.11 8.38
C SER A 37 -30.73 13.02 9.89
N ASP A 38 -31.26 14.06 10.53
CA ASP A 38 -31.64 14.05 11.95
C ASP A 38 -33.05 13.49 12.19
N ARG A 39 -33.83 13.26 11.12
CA ARG A 39 -35.18 12.72 11.24
C ARG A 39 -35.11 11.19 11.43
N PRO A 40 -35.95 10.60 12.31
CA PRO A 40 -36.03 9.14 12.46
C PRO A 40 -36.33 8.44 11.13
N ASN A 41 -35.85 7.21 10.90
CA ASN A 41 -36.08 6.45 9.66
C ASN A 41 -35.47 7.08 8.39
N TYR A 42 -34.61 8.09 8.50
CA TYR A 42 -33.93 8.67 7.34
C TYR A 42 -33.08 7.61 6.62
N GLY A 43 -32.26 6.85 7.36
CA GLY A 43 -31.40 5.82 6.79
C GLY A 43 -32.21 4.76 6.05
N LEU A 44 -33.33 4.34 6.65
CA LEU A 44 -34.27 3.41 6.00
C LEU A 44 -34.92 3.99 4.74
N ALA A 45 -35.33 5.27 4.75
CA ALA A 45 -35.92 5.93 3.59
C ALA A 45 -34.91 6.04 2.43
N VAL A 46 -33.65 6.40 2.73
CA VAL A 46 -32.58 6.42 1.72
C VAL A 46 -32.32 5.02 1.17
N LEU A 47 -32.26 3.98 2.02
CA LEU A 47 -32.07 2.61 1.58
C LEU A 47 -33.20 2.12 0.66
N ARG A 48 -34.45 2.50 0.93
CA ARG A 48 -35.60 2.21 0.06
C ARG A 48 -35.51 2.93 -1.28
N LEU A 49 -35.03 4.17 -1.31
CA LEU A 49 -34.75 4.86 -2.57
C LEU A 49 -33.68 4.15 -3.39
N VAL A 50 -32.61 3.65 -2.75
CA VAL A 50 -31.59 2.84 -3.42
C VAL A 50 -32.19 1.56 -4.00
N ALA A 51 -33.20 0.98 -3.35
CA ALA A 51 -33.91 -0.21 -3.82
C ALA A 51 -34.93 0.05 -4.93
N GLU A 52 -35.35 1.29 -5.15
CA GLU A 52 -36.46 1.63 -6.05
C GLU A 52 -36.02 1.61 -7.53
N PRO A 53 -36.48 0.63 -8.35
CA PRO A 53 -36.01 0.49 -9.73
C PRO A 53 -36.52 1.59 -10.66
N SER A 54 -37.60 2.28 -10.27
CA SER A 54 -38.16 3.40 -11.04
C SER A 54 -37.32 4.69 -10.96
N VAL A 55 -36.36 4.75 -10.03
CA VAL A 55 -35.45 5.89 -9.86
C VAL A 55 -34.19 5.71 -10.71
N ASP A 56 -33.73 6.80 -11.31
CA ASP A 56 -32.51 6.84 -12.10
C ASP A 56 -31.28 6.32 -11.31
N GLU A 57 -30.41 5.59 -12.00
CA GLU A 57 -29.24 4.94 -11.37
C GLU A 57 -28.28 5.94 -10.74
N GLN A 58 -28.10 7.14 -11.31
CA GLN A 58 -27.20 8.17 -10.75
C GLN A 58 -27.71 8.65 -9.39
N ILE A 59 -29.03 8.83 -9.26
CA ILE A 59 -29.68 9.22 -8.01
C ILE A 59 -29.52 8.10 -6.97
N ARG A 60 -29.79 6.84 -7.37
CA ARG A 60 -29.62 5.67 -6.49
C ARG A 60 -28.17 5.50 -6.03
N GLN A 61 -27.20 5.75 -6.91
CA GLN A 61 -25.78 5.72 -6.58
C GLN A 61 -25.41 6.82 -5.58
N ALA A 62 -25.85 8.06 -5.80
CA ALA A 62 -25.62 9.18 -4.87
C ALA A 62 -26.25 8.91 -3.49
N ALA A 63 -27.45 8.33 -3.48
CA ALA A 63 -28.14 7.90 -2.26
C ALA A 63 -27.38 6.81 -1.52
N ALA A 64 -26.82 5.81 -2.22
CA ALA A 64 -26.02 4.76 -1.60
C ALA A 64 -24.72 5.31 -0.96
N VAL A 65 -24.08 6.30 -1.60
CA VAL A 65 -22.92 7.02 -1.02
C VAL A 65 -23.32 7.77 0.25
N ASN A 66 -24.45 8.49 0.22
CA ASN A 66 -24.97 9.19 1.39
C ASN A 66 -25.33 8.22 2.52
N PHE A 67 -26.01 7.12 2.22
CA PHE A 67 -26.38 6.08 3.17
C PHE A 67 -25.16 5.54 3.90
N LYS A 68 -24.11 5.15 3.18
CA LYS A 68 -22.84 4.71 3.77
C LYS A 68 -22.27 5.74 4.74
N ASN A 69 -22.21 7.01 4.33
CA ASN A 69 -21.66 8.08 5.16
C ASN A 69 -22.54 8.35 6.41
N HIS A 70 -23.86 8.23 6.27
CA HIS A 70 -24.82 8.32 7.37
C HIS A 70 -24.57 7.22 8.41
N LEU A 71 -24.38 5.96 7.97
CA LEU A 71 -24.05 4.87 8.90
C LEU A 71 -22.72 5.11 9.60
N ARG A 72 -21.69 5.58 8.88
CA ARG A 72 -20.35 5.82 9.45
C ARG A 72 -20.37 6.76 10.66
N GLY A 73 -21.21 7.80 10.62
CA GLY A 73 -21.34 8.77 11.70
C GLY A 73 -22.30 8.39 12.81
N ARG A 74 -23.32 7.54 12.54
CA ARG A 74 -24.46 7.36 13.45
C ARG A 74 -24.79 5.92 13.84
N TRP A 75 -24.14 4.90 13.26
CA TRP A 75 -24.41 3.50 13.61
C TRP A 75 -23.95 3.14 15.03
N ALA A 76 -22.76 3.60 15.38
CA ALA A 76 -22.18 3.52 16.72
C ALA A 76 -21.23 4.72 16.90
N PRO A 77 -21.74 5.90 17.27
CA PRO A 77 -20.92 7.09 17.42
C PRO A 77 -19.75 6.80 18.38
N ALA A 78 -18.53 6.98 17.89
CA ALA A 78 -17.35 6.83 18.72
C ALA A 78 -17.38 7.94 19.77
N ALA A 79 -17.69 7.58 21.02
CA ALA A 79 -17.48 8.51 22.13
C ALA A 79 -15.98 8.52 22.44
N SER A 80 -15.19 9.30 21.71
CA SER A 80 -13.95 9.77 22.30
C SER A 80 -14.32 10.78 23.41
N PRO A 81 -13.66 10.77 24.58
CA PRO A 81 -13.98 11.72 25.66
C PRO A 81 -13.87 13.19 25.24
N GLU A 82 -13.04 13.48 24.23
CA GLU A 82 -12.85 14.83 23.66
C GLU A 82 -14.01 15.25 22.74
N GLU A 83 -14.55 14.36 21.91
CA GLU A 83 -15.69 14.66 21.01
C GLU A 83 -17.02 14.74 21.77
N ALA A 84 -17.17 13.97 22.86
CA ALA A 84 -18.33 14.07 23.75
C ALA A 84 -18.42 15.45 24.44
N ASN A 85 -17.27 16.06 24.77
CA ASN A 85 -17.21 17.40 25.38
C ASN A 85 -17.44 18.54 24.38
N ALA A 86 -17.25 18.31 23.08
CA ALA A 86 -17.45 19.31 22.03
C ALA A 86 -18.91 19.43 21.54
N GLY A 87 -19.83 18.56 21.99
CA GLY A 87 -21.24 18.60 21.58
C GLY A 87 -21.50 18.25 20.11
N LEU A 88 -20.54 17.64 19.42
CA LEU A 88 -20.57 17.35 17.97
C LEU A 88 -21.09 15.94 17.63
N VAL A 89 -21.58 15.18 18.61
CA VAL A 89 -22.00 13.79 18.39
C VAL A 89 -23.39 13.76 17.75
N ALA A 90 -23.45 13.36 16.49
CA ALA A 90 -24.72 13.15 15.77
C ALA A 90 -25.59 12.10 16.47
N SER A 91 -26.92 12.31 16.48
CA SER A 91 -27.86 11.40 17.11
C SER A 91 -27.74 9.98 16.54
N PRO A 92 -27.61 8.94 17.39
CA PRO A 92 -27.47 7.56 16.93
C PRO A 92 -28.75 7.05 16.27
N ILE A 93 -28.59 6.10 15.34
CA ILE A 93 -29.72 5.44 14.67
C ILE A 93 -30.48 4.57 15.68
N ALA A 94 -31.81 4.66 15.67
CA ALA A 94 -32.68 3.89 16.57
C ALA A 94 -32.57 2.38 16.31
N GLU A 95 -32.64 1.56 17.36
CA GLU A 95 -32.44 0.10 17.24
C GLU A 95 -33.47 -0.57 16.30
N SER A 96 -34.73 -0.11 16.33
CA SER A 96 -35.77 -0.59 15.41
C SER A 96 -35.49 -0.25 13.94
N GLU A 97 -34.78 0.84 13.68
CA GLU A 97 -34.33 1.22 12.33
C GLU A 97 -33.13 0.36 11.92
N LYS A 98 -32.19 0.10 12.83
CA LYS A 98 -31.04 -0.79 12.58
C LYS A 98 -31.47 -2.18 12.15
N GLU A 99 -32.41 -2.80 12.86
CA GLU A 99 -32.91 -4.14 12.53
C GLU A 99 -33.56 -4.19 11.13
N GLN A 100 -34.31 -3.15 10.76
CA GLN A 100 -34.88 -3.05 9.41
C GLN A 100 -33.82 -2.84 8.33
N ILE A 101 -32.79 -2.03 8.61
CA ILE A 101 -31.65 -1.86 7.71
C ILE A 101 -30.94 -3.20 7.50
N LYS A 102 -30.64 -3.94 8.58
CA LYS A 102 -30.01 -5.27 8.53
C LYS A 102 -30.81 -6.24 7.66
N ALA A 103 -32.14 -6.26 7.81
CA ALA A 103 -33.02 -7.15 7.05
C ALA A 103 -33.06 -6.86 5.54
N LEU A 104 -32.77 -5.63 5.11
CA LEU A 104 -32.90 -5.20 3.71
C LEU A 104 -31.55 -5.13 2.97
N ILE A 105 -30.49 -4.73 3.66
CA ILE A 105 -29.23 -4.33 3.02
C ILE A 105 -28.53 -5.48 2.28
N VAL A 106 -28.59 -6.71 2.81
CA VAL A 106 -27.96 -7.89 2.18
C VAL A 106 -28.64 -8.20 0.85
N SER A 107 -29.96 -8.41 0.87
CA SER A 107 -30.73 -8.68 -0.35
C SER A 107 -30.60 -7.58 -1.40
N LEU A 108 -30.54 -6.31 -0.98
CA LEU A 108 -30.36 -5.19 -1.89
C LEU A 108 -28.95 -5.17 -2.51
N MET A 109 -27.92 -5.45 -1.72
CA MET A 109 -26.53 -5.53 -2.20
C MET A 109 -26.37 -6.62 -3.28
N LEU A 110 -27.06 -7.76 -3.12
CA LEU A 110 -27.00 -8.88 -4.06
C LEU A 110 -27.70 -8.60 -5.40
N SER A 111 -28.75 -7.78 -5.41
CA SER A 111 -29.53 -7.45 -6.61
C SER A 111 -29.13 -6.11 -7.27
N ALA A 112 -28.25 -5.33 -6.64
CA ALA A 112 -27.82 -4.03 -7.13
C ALA A 112 -26.79 -4.10 -8.28
N THR A 113 -26.68 -3.01 -9.04
CA THR A 113 -25.63 -2.84 -10.06
C THR A 113 -24.24 -2.72 -9.39
N PRO A 114 -23.13 -3.02 -10.09
CA PRO A 114 -21.79 -3.04 -9.47
C PRO A 114 -21.41 -1.76 -8.72
N ARG A 115 -21.82 -0.58 -9.23
CA ARG A 115 -21.55 0.72 -8.60
C ARG A 115 -22.26 0.87 -7.25
N ILE A 116 -23.53 0.48 -7.19
CA ILE A 116 -24.34 0.54 -5.96
C ILE A 116 -23.91 -0.57 -5.00
N GLN A 117 -23.69 -1.78 -5.50
CA GLN A 117 -23.21 -2.94 -4.74
C GLN A 117 -21.92 -2.62 -3.96
N SER A 118 -20.96 -1.92 -4.58
CA SER A 118 -19.73 -1.49 -3.91
C SER A 118 -20.01 -0.57 -2.71
N GLN A 119 -20.94 0.37 -2.83
CA GLN A 119 -21.28 1.29 -1.73
C GLN A 119 -22.03 0.56 -0.60
N LEU A 120 -22.93 -0.36 -0.94
CA LEU A 120 -23.65 -1.17 0.03
C LEU A 120 -22.74 -2.17 0.76
N SER A 121 -21.73 -2.72 0.07
CA SER A 121 -20.71 -3.58 0.69
C SER A 121 -19.88 -2.82 1.72
N GLU A 122 -19.52 -1.56 1.46
CA GLU A 122 -18.86 -0.70 2.45
C GLU A 122 -19.79 -0.36 3.63
N ALA A 123 -21.08 -0.11 3.36
CA ALA A 123 -22.08 0.12 4.41
C ALA A 123 -22.25 -1.13 5.31
N LEU A 124 -22.30 -2.32 4.71
CA LEU A 124 -22.29 -3.61 5.42
C LEU A 124 -21.04 -3.78 6.29
N ALA A 125 -19.87 -3.37 5.81
CA ALA A 125 -18.64 -3.42 6.60
C ALA A 125 -18.69 -2.48 7.82
N ILE A 126 -19.32 -1.31 7.69
CA ILE A 126 -19.54 -0.39 8.83
C ILE A 126 -20.44 -1.05 9.86
N ILE A 127 -21.57 -1.62 9.45
CA ILE A 127 -22.48 -2.31 10.36
C ILE A 127 -21.78 -3.51 11.01
N GLY A 128 -21.12 -4.34 10.20
CA GLY A 128 -20.42 -5.55 10.65
C GLY A 128 -19.28 -5.27 11.62
N LYS A 129 -18.63 -4.10 11.55
CA LYS A 129 -17.60 -3.71 12.52
C LYS A 129 -18.15 -3.65 13.95
N HIS A 130 -19.42 -3.27 14.12
CA HIS A 130 -20.03 -3.08 15.44
C HIS A 130 -20.92 -4.23 15.85
N ASP A 131 -21.66 -4.81 14.90
CA ASP A 131 -22.74 -5.74 15.22
C ASP A 131 -22.36 -7.20 14.94
N PHE A 132 -21.39 -7.47 14.05
CA PHE A 132 -21.02 -8.84 13.69
C PHE A 132 -19.89 -9.38 14.58
N PRO A 133 -20.01 -10.60 15.13
CA PRO A 133 -21.09 -11.59 14.93
C PRO A 133 -22.18 -11.55 16.01
N LYS A 134 -21.90 -11.04 17.21
CA LYS A 134 -22.76 -11.21 18.40
C LYS A 134 -24.16 -10.59 18.25
N SER A 135 -24.25 -9.39 17.67
CA SER A 135 -25.51 -8.65 17.49
C SER A 135 -26.10 -8.79 16.08
N TRP A 136 -25.51 -9.66 15.24
CA TRP A 136 -26.05 -10.01 13.93
C TRP A 136 -25.59 -11.41 13.48
N PRO A 137 -25.98 -12.48 14.22
CA PRO A 137 -25.49 -13.83 13.94
C PRO A 137 -25.98 -14.38 12.59
N ALA A 138 -27.16 -13.95 12.12
CA ALA A 138 -27.78 -14.43 10.88
C ALA A 138 -27.05 -14.00 9.60
N LEU A 139 -26.18 -12.98 9.66
CA LEU A 139 -25.49 -12.43 8.49
C LEU A 139 -24.65 -13.47 7.75
N LEU A 140 -23.81 -14.22 8.48
CA LEU A 140 -22.90 -15.19 7.85
C LEU A 140 -23.65 -16.38 7.21
N PRO A 141 -24.63 -17.02 7.88
CA PRO A 141 -25.49 -18.02 7.25
C PRO A 141 -26.21 -17.52 6.00
N GLU A 142 -26.71 -16.28 5.99
CA GLU A 142 -27.37 -15.68 4.83
C GLU A 142 -26.41 -15.50 3.64
N LEU A 143 -25.19 -15.02 3.91
CA LEU A 143 -24.14 -14.90 2.89
C LEU A 143 -23.74 -16.27 2.32
N ILE A 144 -23.62 -17.30 3.15
CA ILE A 144 -23.27 -18.67 2.71
C ILE A 144 -24.39 -19.24 1.83
N SER A 145 -25.65 -19.14 2.25
CA SER A 145 -26.80 -19.60 1.47
C SER A 145 -26.88 -18.91 0.11
N SER A 146 -26.61 -17.60 0.08
CA SER A 146 -26.57 -16.81 -1.15
C SER A 146 -25.38 -17.22 -2.04
N LEU A 147 -24.22 -17.50 -1.45
CA LEU A 147 -23.02 -17.93 -2.17
C LEU A 147 -23.24 -19.29 -2.84
N GLN A 148 -23.87 -20.23 -2.13
CA GLN A 148 -24.21 -21.55 -2.67
C GLN A 148 -25.19 -21.44 -3.85
N LYS A 149 -26.24 -20.63 -3.73
CA LYS A 149 -27.20 -20.38 -4.83
C LYS A 149 -26.51 -19.75 -6.04
N ALA A 150 -25.69 -18.72 -5.83
CA ALA A 150 -24.97 -18.04 -6.91
C ALA A 150 -23.93 -18.97 -7.56
N SER A 151 -23.25 -19.80 -6.77
CA SER A 151 -22.32 -20.84 -7.25
C SER A 151 -23.04 -21.84 -8.14
N GLN A 152 -24.20 -22.36 -7.73
CA GLN A 152 -25.00 -23.29 -8.55
C GLN A 152 -25.43 -22.67 -9.88
N ALA A 153 -25.79 -21.38 -9.88
CA ALA A 153 -26.14 -20.62 -11.08
C ALA A 153 -24.94 -20.16 -11.93
N SER A 154 -23.71 -20.31 -11.43
CA SER A 154 -22.48 -19.72 -12.02
C SER A 154 -22.58 -18.19 -12.21
N ASP A 155 -23.28 -17.51 -11.31
CA ASP A 155 -23.44 -16.04 -11.32
C ASP A 155 -22.27 -15.37 -10.61
N TYR A 156 -21.22 -15.06 -11.35
CA TYR A 156 -20.03 -14.41 -10.81
C TYR A 156 -20.24 -12.95 -10.41
N SER A 157 -21.32 -12.29 -10.86
CA SER A 157 -21.66 -10.96 -10.36
C SER A 157 -22.09 -11.05 -8.89
N SER A 158 -23.00 -11.97 -8.58
CA SER A 158 -23.43 -12.21 -7.20
C SER A 158 -22.32 -12.83 -6.34
N ILE A 159 -21.56 -13.81 -6.86
CA ILE A 159 -20.44 -14.42 -6.11
C ILE A 159 -19.44 -13.33 -5.69
N ASN A 160 -19.04 -12.44 -6.60
CA ASN A 160 -18.06 -11.39 -6.29
C ASN A 160 -18.62 -10.35 -5.31
N GLY A 161 -19.92 -10.01 -5.40
CA GLY A 161 -20.57 -9.16 -4.40
C GLY A 161 -20.55 -9.76 -3.00
N ILE A 162 -20.85 -11.05 -2.88
CA ILE A 162 -20.84 -11.79 -1.60
C ILE A 162 -19.43 -11.88 -1.04
N LEU A 163 -18.46 -12.31 -1.84
CA LEU A 163 -17.06 -12.40 -1.42
C LEU A 163 -16.48 -11.01 -1.08
N GLY A 164 -16.88 -9.96 -1.80
CA GLY A 164 -16.50 -8.58 -1.50
C GLY A 164 -17.00 -8.11 -0.13
N THR A 165 -18.24 -8.48 0.20
CA THR A 165 -18.83 -8.23 1.52
C THR A 165 -18.11 -9.03 2.62
N ALA A 166 -17.94 -10.34 2.42
CA ALA A 166 -17.23 -11.21 3.37
C ALA A 166 -15.79 -10.72 3.63
N ASN A 167 -15.05 -10.38 2.57
CA ASN A 167 -13.72 -9.79 2.66
C ASN A 167 -13.72 -8.51 3.51
N SER A 168 -14.71 -7.63 3.31
CA SER A 168 -14.80 -6.37 4.05
C SER A 168 -15.09 -6.60 5.55
N ILE A 169 -15.91 -7.60 5.90
CA ILE A 169 -16.16 -7.99 7.29
C ILE A 169 -14.90 -8.60 7.92
N PHE A 170 -14.27 -9.56 7.24
CA PHE A 170 -13.13 -10.31 7.79
C PHE A 170 -11.83 -9.50 7.86
N LYS A 171 -11.71 -8.37 7.15
CA LYS A 171 -10.60 -7.41 7.32
C LYS A 171 -10.41 -7.00 8.78
N LYS A 172 -11.45 -7.06 9.62
CA LYS A 172 -11.36 -6.77 11.06
C LYS A 172 -10.37 -7.67 11.80
N PHE A 173 -10.02 -8.84 11.28
CA PHE A 173 -9.06 -9.74 11.91
C PHE A 173 -7.60 -9.36 11.65
N ARG A 174 -7.34 -8.43 10.72
CA ARG A 174 -5.98 -8.03 10.35
C ARG A 174 -5.46 -6.96 11.29
N PHE A 175 -4.18 -7.07 11.65
CA PHE A 175 -3.42 -6.10 12.44
C PHE A 175 -4.07 -5.75 13.79
N GLN A 176 -4.97 -6.60 14.30
CA GLN A 176 -5.57 -6.45 15.62
C GLN A 176 -4.78 -7.22 16.66
N TYR A 177 -4.79 -6.72 17.90
CA TYR A 177 -4.30 -7.45 19.04
C TYR A 177 -5.14 -8.71 19.28
N LYS A 178 -4.47 -9.81 19.60
CA LYS A 178 -5.10 -11.09 19.90
C LYS A 178 -5.85 -10.98 21.24
N THR A 179 -7.18 -10.93 21.18
CA THR A 179 -8.08 -10.95 22.33
C THR A 179 -9.01 -12.14 22.26
N ASN A 180 -9.52 -12.60 23.41
CA ASN A 180 -10.47 -13.73 23.44
C ASN A 180 -11.73 -13.44 22.61
N ASP A 181 -12.25 -12.21 22.66
CA ASP A 181 -13.40 -11.83 21.84
C ASP A 181 -13.09 -11.91 20.34
N LEU A 182 -11.92 -11.44 19.90
CA LEU A 182 -11.49 -11.54 18.51
C LEU A 182 -11.36 -13.01 18.05
N LEU A 183 -10.82 -13.88 18.92
CA LEU A 183 -10.65 -15.30 18.61
C LEU A 183 -11.97 -16.07 18.58
N LEU A 184 -12.93 -15.72 19.45
CA LEU A 184 -14.28 -16.28 19.38
C LEU A 184 -14.98 -15.87 18.08
N ASP A 185 -14.87 -14.61 17.70
CA ASP A 185 -15.39 -14.11 16.42
C ASP A 185 -14.72 -14.81 15.23
N LEU A 186 -13.40 -14.97 15.26
CA LEU A 186 -12.63 -15.66 14.23
C LEU A 186 -13.05 -17.13 14.14
N LYS A 187 -13.15 -17.83 15.28
CA LYS A 187 -13.62 -19.21 15.34
C LYS A 187 -15.01 -19.38 14.72
N TYR A 188 -15.95 -18.49 15.06
CA TYR A 188 -17.28 -18.50 14.43
C TYR A 188 -17.19 -18.37 12.91
N CYS A 189 -16.32 -17.50 12.40
CA CYS A 189 -16.13 -17.35 10.95
C CYS A 189 -15.48 -18.58 10.31
N LEU A 190 -14.49 -19.18 10.97
CA LEU A 190 -13.79 -20.38 10.50
C LEU A 190 -14.74 -21.57 10.42
N ASP A 191 -15.46 -21.85 11.52
CA ASP A 191 -16.37 -23.00 11.65
C ASP A 191 -17.48 -22.98 10.58
N ASN A 192 -17.85 -21.79 10.07
CA ASN A 192 -18.96 -21.63 9.12
C ASN A 192 -18.51 -21.33 7.68
N PHE A 193 -17.40 -20.61 7.47
CA PHE A 193 -17.06 -20.04 6.15
C PHE A 193 -15.81 -20.66 5.51
N ALA A 194 -14.95 -21.36 6.26
CA ALA A 194 -13.71 -21.91 5.69
C ALA A 194 -13.96 -22.95 4.59
N ALA A 195 -14.89 -23.89 4.82
CA ALA A 195 -15.27 -24.90 3.82
C ALA A 195 -15.99 -24.31 2.59
N PRO A 196 -17.03 -23.46 2.72
CA PRO A 196 -17.63 -22.78 1.58
C PRO A 196 -16.64 -21.94 0.76
N LEU A 197 -15.66 -21.32 1.41
CA LEU A 197 -14.60 -20.55 0.74
C LEU A 197 -13.71 -21.47 -0.11
N LEU A 198 -13.27 -22.61 0.43
CA LEU A 198 -12.45 -23.55 -0.32
C LEU A 198 -13.22 -24.14 -1.52
N GLU A 199 -14.50 -24.48 -1.33
CA GLU A 199 -15.35 -25.00 -2.39
C GLU A 199 -15.46 -24.02 -3.57
N ILE A 200 -15.76 -22.74 -3.30
CA ILE A 200 -15.86 -21.73 -4.36
C ILE A 200 -14.50 -21.44 -5.00
N PHE A 201 -13.42 -21.43 -4.22
CA PHE A 201 -12.06 -21.22 -4.72
C PHE A 201 -11.66 -22.30 -5.74
N LEU A 202 -11.84 -23.57 -5.38
CA LEU A 202 -11.50 -24.70 -6.26
C LEU A 202 -12.43 -24.80 -7.47
N LYS A 203 -13.73 -24.58 -7.29
CA LYS A 203 -14.69 -24.56 -8.40
C LYS A 203 -14.35 -23.45 -9.41
N THR A 204 -14.03 -22.25 -8.91
CA THR A 204 -13.63 -21.12 -9.76
C THR A 204 -12.32 -21.41 -10.47
N ALA A 205 -11.37 -22.08 -9.81
CA ALA A 205 -10.09 -22.45 -10.41
C ALA A 205 -10.28 -23.41 -11.58
N ALA A 206 -11.08 -24.46 -11.39
CA ALA A 206 -11.41 -25.40 -12.46
C ALA A 206 -12.12 -24.71 -13.63
N LEU A 207 -13.05 -23.79 -13.34
CA LEU A 207 -13.73 -23.03 -14.40
C LEU A 207 -12.77 -22.11 -15.14
N LEU A 208 -11.86 -21.45 -14.43
CA LEU A 208 -10.84 -20.58 -15.00
C LEU A 208 -9.90 -21.36 -15.93
N ASP A 209 -9.44 -22.54 -15.51
CA ASP A 209 -8.62 -23.42 -16.35
C ASP A 209 -9.37 -23.88 -17.60
N SER A 210 -10.61 -24.34 -17.44
CA SER A 210 -11.42 -24.78 -18.59
C SER A 210 -11.66 -23.65 -19.58
N THR A 211 -11.95 -22.44 -19.09
CA THR A 211 -12.21 -21.24 -19.89
C THR A 211 -10.95 -20.75 -20.59
N ALA A 212 -9.80 -20.75 -19.89
CA ALA A 212 -8.51 -20.35 -20.47
C ALA A 212 -8.08 -21.32 -21.57
N ASN A 213 -8.21 -22.63 -21.34
CA ASN A 213 -7.85 -23.68 -22.30
C ASN A 213 -8.76 -23.69 -23.52
N SER A 214 -10.03 -23.30 -23.38
CA SER A 214 -10.97 -23.17 -24.50
C SER A 214 -10.82 -21.85 -25.28
N GLY A 215 -9.81 -21.03 -25.00
CA GLY A 215 -9.61 -19.73 -25.67
C GLY A 215 -10.61 -18.65 -25.25
N GLY A 216 -11.05 -18.67 -23.99
CA GLY A 216 -11.99 -17.71 -23.44
C GLY A 216 -11.50 -16.27 -23.51
N SER A 217 -12.45 -15.35 -23.70
CA SER A 217 -12.16 -13.91 -23.81
C SER A 217 -11.77 -13.27 -22.47
N ALA A 218 -11.18 -12.09 -22.52
CA ALA A 218 -10.93 -11.28 -21.32
C ALA A 218 -12.22 -11.00 -20.53
N ALA A 219 -13.36 -10.79 -21.20
CA ALA A 219 -14.64 -10.49 -20.56
C ALA A 219 -15.15 -11.64 -19.69
N THR A 220 -14.93 -12.89 -20.13
CA THR A 220 -15.33 -14.09 -19.38
C THR A 220 -14.37 -14.43 -18.25
N LEU A 221 -13.07 -14.10 -18.39
CA LEU A 221 -12.06 -14.39 -17.37
C LEU A 221 -12.06 -13.36 -16.23
N ARG A 222 -12.41 -12.09 -16.50
CA ARG A 222 -12.37 -11.00 -15.51
C ARG A 222 -13.16 -11.31 -14.22
N PRO A 223 -14.43 -11.76 -14.27
CA PRO A 223 -15.18 -12.07 -13.05
C PRO A 223 -14.57 -13.22 -12.25
N LEU A 224 -13.97 -14.22 -12.92
CA LEU A 224 -13.33 -15.37 -12.27
C LEU A 224 -12.07 -14.93 -11.51
N PHE A 225 -11.25 -14.07 -12.13
CA PHE A 225 -10.06 -13.51 -11.49
C PHE A 225 -10.38 -12.65 -10.28
N GLU A 226 -11.41 -11.81 -10.36
CA GLU A 226 -11.84 -11.03 -9.21
C GLU A 226 -12.34 -11.95 -8.07
N SER A 227 -13.05 -13.02 -8.40
CA SER A 227 -13.45 -14.04 -7.43
C SER A 227 -12.24 -14.68 -6.73
N GLN A 228 -11.22 -15.07 -7.50
CA GLN A 228 -10.00 -15.66 -6.93
C GLN A 228 -9.22 -14.68 -6.07
N ARG A 229 -9.13 -13.43 -6.51
CA ARG A 229 -8.50 -12.36 -5.73
C ARG A 229 -9.21 -12.14 -4.41
N LEU A 230 -10.54 -12.09 -4.41
CA LEU A 230 -11.34 -11.96 -3.20
C LEU A 230 -11.18 -13.18 -2.28
N CYS A 231 -11.13 -14.40 -2.82
CA CYS A 231 -10.85 -15.60 -2.05
C CYS A 231 -9.46 -15.53 -1.39
N CYS A 232 -8.42 -15.14 -2.13
CA CYS A 232 -7.07 -14.94 -1.58
C CYS A 232 -7.05 -13.89 -0.46
N ARG A 233 -7.83 -12.82 -0.60
CA ARG A 233 -7.95 -11.77 0.42
C ARG A 233 -8.69 -12.27 1.66
N ILE A 234 -9.73 -13.06 1.50
CA ILE A 234 -10.44 -13.69 2.64
C ILE A 234 -9.52 -14.68 3.36
N PHE A 235 -8.82 -15.52 2.60
CA PHE A 235 -7.79 -16.44 3.11
C PHE A 235 -6.78 -15.70 3.99
N TYR A 236 -6.21 -14.59 3.49
CA TYR A 236 -5.29 -13.75 4.27
C TYR A 236 -5.90 -13.31 5.61
N SER A 237 -7.15 -12.84 5.59
CA SER A 237 -7.83 -12.34 6.80
C SER A 237 -8.03 -13.46 7.84
N LEU A 238 -8.43 -14.65 7.39
CA LEU A 238 -8.75 -15.78 8.27
C LEU A 238 -7.49 -16.47 8.83
N ASN A 239 -6.37 -16.40 8.12
CA ASN A 239 -5.07 -16.94 8.55
C ASN A 239 -4.19 -15.88 9.25
N PHE A 240 -4.66 -14.63 9.38
CA PHE A 240 -3.81 -13.55 9.86
C PHE A 240 -3.36 -13.75 11.31
N GLN A 241 -4.26 -14.20 12.19
CA GLN A 241 -3.97 -14.30 13.63
C GLN A 241 -3.11 -15.52 13.96
N GLU A 242 -3.45 -16.66 13.37
CA GLU A 242 -2.75 -17.95 13.45
C GLU A 242 -3.22 -18.82 12.29
N LEU A 243 -2.53 -19.95 12.06
CA LEU A 243 -2.94 -20.96 11.08
C LEU A 243 -4.07 -21.82 11.68
N PRO A 244 -5.28 -21.78 11.13
CA PRO A 244 -6.38 -22.64 11.59
C PRO A 244 -6.25 -24.05 11.00
N GLU A 245 -6.64 -25.07 11.79
CA GLU A 245 -6.60 -26.50 11.43
C GLU A 245 -7.17 -26.78 10.02
N PHE A 246 -8.32 -26.20 9.68
CA PHE A 246 -8.92 -26.37 8.35
C PHE A 246 -7.99 -25.93 7.20
N PHE A 247 -7.26 -24.83 7.37
CA PHE A 247 -6.34 -24.34 6.33
C PHE A 247 -5.03 -25.12 6.30
N GLU A 248 -4.61 -25.68 7.44
CA GLU A 248 -3.48 -26.61 7.52
C GLU A 248 -3.80 -27.93 6.78
N ASP A 249 -4.94 -28.54 7.10
CA ASP A 249 -5.42 -29.80 6.50
C ASP A 249 -5.59 -29.68 4.97
N HIS A 250 -6.05 -28.52 4.51
CA HIS A 250 -6.29 -28.22 3.10
C HIS A 250 -5.21 -27.34 2.46
N MET A 251 -4.02 -27.26 3.06
CA MET A 251 -2.95 -26.37 2.59
C MET A 251 -2.54 -26.71 1.16
N LYS A 252 -2.50 -27.99 0.81
CA LYS A 252 -2.08 -28.47 -0.51
C LYS A 252 -2.94 -27.90 -1.63
N GLU A 253 -4.25 -27.86 -1.44
CA GLU A 253 -5.23 -27.35 -2.38
C GLU A 253 -4.98 -25.86 -2.68
N TRP A 254 -4.77 -25.05 -1.63
CA TRP A 254 -4.45 -23.63 -1.76
C TRP A 254 -3.10 -23.40 -2.43
N MET A 255 -2.06 -24.08 -1.96
CA MET A 255 -0.68 -23.88 -2.45
C MET A 255 -0.52 -24.31 -3.92
N THR A 256 -1.24 -25.35 -4.35
CA THR A 256 -1.26 -25.79 -5.76
C THR A 256 -1.78 -24.68 -6.67
N GLU A 257 -2.91 -24.07 -6.31
CA GLU A 257 -3.52 -23.01 -7.09
C GLU A 257 -2.73 -21.70 -7.02
N PHE A 258 -2.20 -21.33 -5.86
CA PHE A 258 -1.31 -20.19 -5.69
C PHE A 258 -0.07 -20.28 -6.58
N SER A 259 0.56 -21.46 -6.64
CA SER A 259 1.70 -21.70 -7.52
C SER A 259 1.31 -21.46 -8.98
N LYS A 260 0.16 -22.00 -9.42
CA LYS A 260 -0.37 -21.81 -10.78
C LYS A 260 -0.58 -20.34 -11.13
N TYR A 261 -1.14 -19.53 -10.23
CA TYR A 261 -1.38 -18.10 -10.49
C TYR A 261 -0.09 -17.29 -10.66
N LEU A 262 1.00 -17.69 -9.99
CA LEU A 262 2.30 -17.03 -10.12
C LEU A 262 3.04 -17.44 -11.41
N THR A 263 2.87 -18.68 -11.88
CA THR A 263 3.66 -19.22 -13.00
C THR A 263 2.94 -19.20 -14.34
N THR A 264 1.61 -19.12 -14.35
CA THR A 264 0.81 -19.17 -15.60
C THR A 264 0.65 -17.78 -16.20
N ASN A 265 0.80 -17.69 -17.52
CA ASN A 265 0.53 -16.46 -18.28
C ASN A 265 -0.91 -16.46 -18.78
N TYR A 266 -1.64 -15.39 -18.48
CA TYR A 266 -3.04 -15.23 -18.87
C TYR A 266 -3.16 -14.20 -19.98
N LEU A 267 -2.61 -14.54 -21.16
CA LEU A 267 -2.42 -13.62 -22.28
C LEU A 267 -3.70 -12.89 -22.69
N ALA A 268 -4.86 -13.53 -22.61
CA ALA A 268 -6.15 -12.91 -22.92
C ALA A 268 -6.45 -11.71 -22.03
N LEU A 269 -6.06 -11.75 -20.74
CA LEU A 269 -6.20 -10.64 -19.80
C LEU A 269 -5.03 -9.66 -19.91
N GLU A 270 -3.81 -10.17 -19.92
CA GLU A 270 -2.57 -9.37 -19.95
C GLU A 270 -2.51 -8.49 -21.21
N SER A 271 -3.06 -8.97 -22.35
CA SER A 271 -3.13 -8.23 -23.61
C SER A 271 -4.38 -7.35 -23.75
N SER A 272 -5.31 -7.36 -22.79
CA SER A 272 -6.58 -6.61 -22.86
C SER A 272 -6.49 -5.16 -22.36
N GLY A 273 -5.27 -4.60 -22.33
CA GLY A 273 -4.98 -3.27 -21.82
C GLY A 273 -4.66 -3.22 -20.34
N ALA A 274 -4.45 -2.01 -19.82
CA ALA A 274 -3.98 -1.76 -18.46
C ALA A 274 -4.86 -2.41 -17.38
N ASP A 275 -6.19 -2.33 -17.53
CA ASP A 275 -7.15 -2.90 -16.56
C ASP A 275 -7.05 -4.42 -16.45
N GLY A 276 -6.77 -5.11 -17.56
CA GLY A 276 -6.65 -6.57 -17.58
C GLY A 276 -5.36 -7.04 -16.92
N LEU A 277 -4.25 -6.38 -17.22
CA LEU A 277 -2.97 -6.63 -16.58
C LEU A 277 -3.02 -6.33 -15.07
N ALA A 278 -3.66 -5.22 -14.69
CA ALA A 278 -3.82 -4.84 -13.28
C ALA A 278 -4.56 -5.92 -12.48
N LEU A 279 -5.57 -6.56 -13.06
CA LEU A 279 -6.31 -7.64 -12.41
C LEU A 279 -5.45 -8.89 -12.16
N VAL A 280 -4.61 -9.27 -13.13
CA VAL A 280 -3.66 -10.38 -13.00
C VAL A 280 -2.62 -10.06 -11.93
N ASP A 281 -2.05 -8.85 -11.98
CA ASP A 281 -1.06 -8.40 -11.01
C ASP A 281 -1.64 -8.31 -9.58
N ASP A 282 -2.90 -7.89 -9.44
CA ASP A 282 -3.59 -7.82 -8.16
C ASP A 282 -3.81 -9.20 -7.52
N LEU A 283 -4.14 -10.22 -8.33
CA LEU A 283 -4.24 -11.60 -7.87
C LEU A 283 -2.86 -12.13 -7.45
N ARG A 284 -1.84 -11.95 -8.28
CA ARG A 284 -0.46 -12.38 -7.97
C ARG A 284 0.06 -11.70 -6.71
N ALA A 285 -0.23 -10.41 -6.52
CA ALA A 285 0.14 -9.68 -5.31
C ALA A 285 -0.57 -10.25 -4.07
N ALA A 286 -1.87 -10.59 -4.17
CA ALA A 286 -2.59 -11.24 -3.07
C ALA A 286 -2.02 -12.63 -2.73
N VAL A 287 -1.56 -13.38 -3.72
CA VAL A 287 -0.85 -14.65 -3.52
C VAL A 287 0.48 -14.42 -2.81
N CYS A 288 1.29 -13.44 -3.25
CA CYS A 288 2.54 -13.06 -2.59
C CYS A 288 2.31 -12.65 -1.12
N GLU A 289 1.25 -11.88 -0.82
CA GLU A 289 0.84 -11.53 0.55
C GLU A 289 0.56 -12.80 1.39
N ASN A 290 -0.15 -13.78 0.82
CA ASN A 290 -0.50 -15.03 1.51
C ASN A 290 0.71 -15.93 1.81
N ILE A 291 1.58 -16.16 0.82
CA ILE A 291 2.77 -17.00 1.03
C ILE A 291 3.78 -16.32 1.96
N ASN A 292 3.83 -14.99 1.97
CA ASN A 292 4.67 -14.26 2.94
C ASN A 292 4.12 -14.39 4.36
N LEU A 293 2.80 -14.33 4.55
CA LEU A 293 2.19 -14.58 5.86
C LEU A 293 2.55 -15.95 6.41
N TYR A 294 2.51 -16.99 5.56
CA TYR A 294 2.85 -18.35 5.94
C TYR A 294 4.35 -18.48 6.23
N MET A 295 5.21 -17.87 5.41
CA MET A 295 6.64 -17.84 5.68
C MET A 295 6.98 -17.13 7.01
N GLU A 296 6.26 -16.06 7.37
CA GLU A 296 6.51 -15.31 8.61
C GLU A 296 5.99 -16.01 9.88
N LYS A 297 4.90 -16.78 9.78
CA LYS A 297 4.17 -17.27 10.96
C LYS A 297 4.06 -18.79 11.06
N ASN A 298 4.21 -19.50 9.95
CA ASN A 298 3.90 -20.93 9.78
C ASN A 298 4.97 -21.60 8.89
N GLU A 299 6.23 -21.28 9.18
CA GLU A 299 7.38 -21.72 8.38
C GLU A 299 7.46 -23.25 8.30
N GLU A 300 7.23 -23.94 9.41
CA GLU A 300 7.36 -25.40 9.52
C GLU A 300 6.41 -26.11 8.56
N GLU A 301 5.14 -25.71 8.53
CA GLU A 301 4.12 -26.28 7.66
C GLU A 301 4.32 -25.86 6.19
N PHE A 302 4.79 -24.63 5.96
CA PHE A 302 5.01 -24.09 4.62
C PHE A 302 6.29 -24.62 3.95
N HIS A 303 7.23 -25.19 4.72
CA HIS A 303 8.56 -25.60 4.26
C HIS A 303 8.55 -26.42 2.96
N GLY A 304 7.62 -27.38 2.83
CA GLY A 304 7.52 -28.26 1.67
C GLY A 304 7.21 -27.55 0.34
N TYR A 305 6.68 -26.33 0.39
CA TYR A 305 6.31 -25.53 -0.79
C TYR A 305 7.31 -24.43 -1.11
N LEU A 306 8.16 -24.07 -0.15
CA LEU A 306 8.99 -22.86 -0.17
C LEU A 306 9.87 -22.76 -1.43
N ASN A 307 10.58 -23.82 -1.78
CA ASN A 307 11.53 -23.80 -2.91
C ASN A 307 10.84 -23.46 -4.24
N ASN A 308 9.64 -24.00 -4.44
CA ASN A 308 8.85 -23.76 -5.64
C ASN A 308 8.36 -22.31 -5.68
N PHE A 309 7.90 -21.79 -4.53
CA PHE A 309 7.45 -20.41 -4.44
C PHE A 309 8.59 -19.39 -4.57
N ALA A 310 9.74 -19.62 -3.94
CA ALA A 310 10.92 -18.78 -4.09
C ALA A 310 11.35 -18.68 -5.56
N SER A 311 11.38 -19.83 -6.26
CA SER A 311 11.70 -19.88 -7.70
C SER A 311 10.65 -19.19 -8.56
N ALA A 312 9.36 -19.38 -8.28
CA ALA A 312 8.26 -18.75 -9.01
C ALA A 312 8.26 -17.22 -8.85
N VAL A 313 8.42 -16.73 -7.61
CA VAL A 313 8.45 -15.29 -7.32
C VAL A 313 9.68 -14.63 -7.93
N TRP A 314 10.82 -15.31 -7.91
CA TRP A 314 12.01 -14.84 -8.63
C TRP A 314 11.74 -14.67 -10.13
N SER A 315 11.24 -15.73 -10.77
CA SER A 315 10.96 -15.72 -12.21
C SER A 315 9.93 -14.65 -12.56
N LEU A 316 8.95 -14.42 -11.68
CA LEU A 316 7.97 -13.36 -11.82
C LEU A 316 8.65 -11.99 -11.81
N LEU A 317 9.49 -11.69 -10.81
CA LEU A 317 10.19 -10.41 -10.70
C LEU A 317 11.11 -10.11 -11.88
N GLY A 318 11.70 -11.13 -12.50
CA GLY A 318 12.47 -10.97 -13.74
C GLY A 318 11.66 -10.44 -14.93
N ASN A 319 10.34 -10.60 -14.90
CA ASN A 319 9.42 -10.20 -15.97
C ASN A 319 8.53 -8.99 -15.61
N VAL A 320 8.61 -8.48 -14.38
CA VAL A 320 7.83 -7.30 -13.96
C VAL A 320 8.49 -6.03 -14.51
N SER A 321 7.74 -5.27 -15.30
CA SER A 321 8.22 -4.00 -15.85
C SER A 321 8.35 -2.91 -14.79
N GLN A 322 9.08 -1.84 -15.12
CA GLN A 322 9.33 -0.71 -14.20
C GLN A 322 8.15 0.28 -14.06
N ALA A 323 7.06 0.07 -14.83
CA ALA A 323 5.90 0.96 -14.82
C ALA A 323 5.24 1.04 -13.43
N SER A 324 4.90 2.26 -13.01
CA SER A 324 4.27 2.56 -11.71
C SER A 324 3.01 1.73 -11.40
N SER A 325 2.24 1.35 -12.42
CA SER A 325 1.04 0.49 -12.30
C SER A 325 1.34 -0.91 -11.74
N ARG A 326 2.58 -1.40 -11.86
CA ARG A 326 3.00 -2.73 -11.36
C ARG A 326 3.70 -2.69 -10.02
N ASP A 327 3.75 -1.53 -9.35
CA ASP A 327 4.51 -1.31 -8.10
C ASP A 327 4.07 -2.26 -6.98
N ARG A 328 2.77 -2.44 -6.83
CA ARG A 328 2.21 -3.30 -5.79
C ARG A 328 2.69 -4.75 -5.93
N LEU A 329 2.73 -5.29 -7.15
CA LEU A 329 3.21 -6.65 -7.40
C LEU A 329 4.70 -6.76 -7.10
N ALA A 330 5.52 -5.84 -7.62
CA ALA A 330 6.96 -5.84 -7.39
C ALA A 330 7.29 -5.77 -5.89
N ILE A 331 6.64 -4.86 -5.16
CA ILE A 331 6.86 -4.67 -3.71
C ILE A 331 6.51 -5.95 -2.93
N THR A 332 5.33 -6.52 -3.15
CA THR A 332 4.88 -7.72 -2.42
C THR A 332 5.75 -8.95 -2.73
N ALA A 333 6.14 -9.12 -3.98
CA ALA A 333 7.05 -10.19 -4.41
C ALA A 333 8.46 -10.04 -3.82
N ILE A 334 9.04 -8.82 -3.84
CA ILE A 334 10.37 -8.58 -3.24
C ILE A 334 10.32 -8.81 -1.73
N LYS A 335 9.26 -8.36 -1.03
CA LYS A 335 9.08 -8.61 0.41
C LYS A 335 9.13 -10.09 0.76
N PHE A 336 8.45 -10.94 -0.01
CA PHE A 336 8.53 -12.38 0.20
C PHE A 336 9.97 -12.89 0.13
N LEU A 337 10.73 -12.53 -0.91
CA LEU A 337 12.14 -12.92 -1.01
C LEU A 337 12.99 -12.36 0.14
N THR A 338 12.70 -11.13 0.60
CA THR A 338 13.38 -10.53 1.76
C THR A 338 13.14 -11.38 3.01
N THR A 339 11.89 -11.76 3.30
CA THR A 339 11.55 -12.64 4.43
C THR A 339 12.29 -13.96 4.37
N VAL A 340 12.32 -14.62 3.20
CA VAL A 340 13.06 -15.87 3.01
C VAL A 340 14.56 -15.66 3.26
N SER A 341 15.14 -14.55 2.79
CA SER A 341 16.58 -14.26 2.92
C SER A 341 17.04 -14.07 4.38
N THR A 342 16.14 -13.62 5.25
CA THR A 342 16.38 -13.41 6.69
C THR A 342 16.04 -14.62 7.55
N SER A 343 15.36 -15.62 6.99
CA SER A 343 14.94 -16.83 7.70
C SER A 343 16.05 -17.88 7.79
N VAL A 344 15.78 -19.00 8.45
CA VAL A 344 16.67 -20.18 8.44
C VAL A 344 16.83 -20.80 7.05
N HIS A 345 15.96 -20.45 6.10
CA HIS A 345 16.02 -20.88 4.70
C HIS A 345 16.88 -19.98 3.81
N HIS A 346 17.70 -19.10 4.40
CA HIS A 346 18.65 -18.25 3.68
C HIS A 346 19.57 -19.03 2.73
N ALA A 347 19.78 -20.34 2.96
CA ALA A 347 20.56 -21.22 2.08
C ALA A 347 20.07 -21.25 0.62
N LEU A 348 18.81 -20.89 0.36
CA LEU A 348 18.29 -20.73 -1.02
C LEU A 348 19.02 -19.65 -1.82
N PHE A 349 19.68 -18.71 -1.13
CA PHE A 349 20.49 -17.66 -1.74
C PHE A 349 21.97 -18.03 -1.84
N ALA A 350 22.41 -19.17 -1.28
CA ALA A 350 23.82 -19.58 -1.25
C ALA A 350 24.35 -20.10 -2.60
N GLY A 351 23.45 -20.39 -3.55
CA GLY A 351 23.84 -20.91 -4.86
C GLY A 351 24.77 -19.96 -5.60
N GLU A 352 25.75 -20.52 -6.31
CA GLU A 352 26.69 -19.73 -7.12
C GLU A 352 25.93 -18.90 -8.16
N GLY A 353 26.23 -17.60 -8.25
CA GLY A 353 25.58 -16.69 -9.19
C GLY A 353 24.19 -16.17 -8.78
N VAL A 354 23.56 -16.73 -7.74
CA VAL A 354 22.20 -16.34 -7.30
C VAL A 354 22.17 -14.88 -6.80
N ILE A 355 22.99 -14.53 -5.81
CA ILE A 355 23.06 -13.15 -5.28
C ILE A 355 23.44 -12.13 -6.37
N PRO A 356 24.46 -12.39 -7.23
CA PRO A 356 24.74 -11.53 -8.38
C PRO A 356 23.55 -11.32 -9.30
N GLN A 357 22.82 -12.38 -9.62
CA GLN A 357 21.66 -12.28 -10.50
C GLN A 357 20.53 -11.46 -9.83
N ILE A 358 20.20 -11.69 -8.56
CA ILE A 358 19.24 -10.83 -7.82
C ILE A 358 19.64 -9.37 -7.91
N CYS A 359 20.91 -9.07 -7.64
CA CYS A 359 21.35 -7.69 -7.64
C CYS A 359 21.17 -7.06 -9.02
N GLN A 360 21.54 -7.75 -10.10
CA GLN A 360 21.50 -7.20 -11.46
C GLN A 360 20.10 -7.18 -12.07
N THR A 361 19.28 -8.23 -11.86
CA THR A 361 17.99 -8.38 -12.55
C THR A 361 16.82 -7.84 -11.72
N ILE A 362 16.94 -7.81 -10.39
CA ILE A 362 15.86 -7.38 -9.51
C ILE A 362 16.22 -6.06 -8.84
N VAL A 363 17.35 -5.97 -8.12
CA VAL A 363 17.59 -4.83 -7.26
C VAL A 363 17.92 -3.56 -8.03
N ILE A 364 18.97 -3.57 -8.86
CA ILE A 364 19.43 -2.36 -9.55
C ILE A 364 18.34 -1.73 -10.44
N PRO A 365 17.57 -2.50 -11.24
CA PRO A 365 16.48 -1.93 -12.02
C PRO A 365 15.41 -1.24 -11.16
N ASN A 366 15.08 -1.78 -9.99
CA ASN A 366 14.07 -1.22 -9.09
C ASN A 366 14.61 -0.12 -8.15
N VAL A 367 15.93 0.09 -8.08
CA VAL A 367 16.58 1.19 -7.34
C VAL A 367 16.85 2.42 -8.21
N ARG A 368 16.96 2.25 -9.53
CA ARG A 368 17.18 3.36 -10.47
C ARG A 368 15.94 4.25 -10.54
N LEU A 369 16.16 5.57 -10.66
CA LEU A 369 15.08 6.54 -10.83
C LEU A 369 14.31 6.31 -12.13
N ARG A 370 12.98 6.42 -12.04
CA ARG A 370 12.03 6.36 -13.16
C ARG A 370 11.48 7.75 -13.46
N ASP A 371 10.93 7.91 -14.64
CA ASP A 371 10.34 9.18 -15.08
C ASP A 371 9.15 9.57 -14.19
N GLU A 372 8.37 8.60 -13.68
CA GLU A 372 7.29 8.88 -12.72
C GLU A 372 7.81 9.36 -11.35
N ASP A 373 9.05 9.00 -10.98
CA ASP A 373 9.67 9.51 -9.75
C ASP A 373 10.08 10.99 -9.91
N GLU A 374 10.47 11.40 -11.14
CA GLU A 374 10.72 12.80 -11.51
C GLU A 374 9.41 13.61 -11.51
N GLU A 375 8.34 13.07 -12.10
CA GLU A 375 7.02 13.72 -12.06
C GLU A 375 6.53 13.92 -10.63
N LEU A 376 6.69 12.92 -9.74
CA LEU A 376 6.33 13.05 -8.33
C LEU A 376 7.18 14.13 -7.63
N PHE A 377 8.48 14.17 -7.92
CA PHE A 377 9.41 15.15 -7.36
C PHE A 377 9.02 16.60 -7.73
N GLU A 378 8.58 16.83 -8.97
CA GLU A 378 8.21 18.16 -9.46
C GLU A 378 6.77 18.55 -9.09
N MET A 379 5.81 17.65 -9.30
CA MET A 379 4.38 17.95 -9.22
C MET A 379 3.79 17.78 -7.82
N ASN A 380 4.41 16.94 -6.97
CA ASN A 380 3.97 16.69 -5.60
C ASN A 380 5.15 16.46 -4.66
N TYR A 381 5.99 17.49 -4.54
CA TYR A 381 7.19 17.48 -3.70
C TYR A 381 6.92 17.15 -2.22
N VAL A 382 5.72 17.48 -1.69
CA VAL A 382 5.34 17.17 -0.30
C VAL A 382 5.27 15.66 -0.08
N GLU A 383 4.60 14.95 -0.98
CA GLU A 383 4.52 13.49 -0.91
C GLU A 383 5.88 12.84 -1.15
N PHE A 384 6.70 13.41 -2.06
CA PHE A 384 8.07 12.94 -2.27
C PHE A 384 8.92 13.04 -0.98
N ILE A 385 8.93 14.21 -0.34
CA ILE A 385 9.67 14.45 0.91
C ILE A 385 9.19 13.52 2.02
N ARG A 386 7.88 13.38 2.20
CA ARG A 386 7.29 12.50 3.21
C ARG A 386 7.70 11.03 3.00
N ARG A 387 7.69 10.55 1.76
CA ARG A 387 8.11 9.17 1.43
C ARG A 387 9.59 8.91 1.71
N ASP A 388 10.45 9.88 1.41
CA ASP A 388 11.91 9.67 1.39
C ASP A 388 12.65 10.13 2.66
N MET A 389 12.23 11.23 3.31
CA MET A 389 12.87 11.79 4.51
C MET A 389 12.24 11.32 5.81
N GLU A 390 10.90 11.32 5.87
CA GLU A 390 10.17 11.01 7.12
C GLU A 390 10.07 9.51 7.38
N GLY A 391 10.58 8.69 6.45
CA GLY A 391 10.58 7.24 6.58
C GLY A 391 9.17 6.66 6.59
N SER A 392 8.24 7.29 5.87
CA SER A 392 6.82 6.92 5.88
C SER A 392 6.59 5.42 5.80
N ASP A 393 5.52 4.93 6.44
CA ASP A 393 5.08 3.52 6.40
C ASP A 393 4.71 3.02 4.99
N LEU A 394 4.89 3.84 3.95
CA LEU A 394 4.65 3.47 2.56
C LEU A 394 5.92 2.88 1.94
N ASP A 395 5.80 1.63 1.50
CA ASP A 395 6.85 0.95 0.77
C ASP A 395 7.00 1.52 -0.64
N THR A 396 8.22 1.90 -1.00
CA THR A 396 8.59 2.23 -2.38
C THR A 396 9.39 1.08 -2.99
N ARG A 397 9.38 0.95 -4.33
CA ARG A 397 10.22 -0.05 -5.01
C ARG A 397 11.70 0.10 -4.65
N ARG A 398 12.22 1.33 -4.67
CA ARG A 398 13.63 1.63 -4.35
C ARG A 398 13.98 1.16 -2.94
N ARG A 399 13.13 1.45 -1.96
CA ARG A 399 13.32 1.04 -0.56
C ARG A 399 13.31 -0.47 -0.42
N ILE A 400 12.27 -1.14 -0.92
CA ILE A 400 12.09 -2.59 -0.73
C ILE A 400 13.14 -3.40 -1.50
N ALA A 401 13.60 -2.93 -2.66
CA ALA A 401 14.74 -3.53 -3.35
C ALA A 401 16.04 -3.46 -2.54
N CYS A 402 16.30 -2.35 -1.84
CA CYS A 402 17.43 -2.24 -0.92
C CYS A 402 17.24 -3.10 0.35
N GLU A 403 16.02 -3.23 0.87
CA GLU A 403 15.74 -4.12 2.01
C GLU A 403 16.00 -5.59 1.67
N LEU A 404 15.77 -6.03 0.43
CA LEU A 404 16.18 -7.37 -0.01
C LEU A 404 17.71 -7.57 0.10
N LEU A 405 18.51 -6.61 -0.36
CA LEU A 405 19.98 -6.70 -0.19
C LEU A 405 20.39 -6.70 1.28
N LYS A 406 19.73 -5.92 2.14
CA LYS A 406 19.98 -5.96 3.58
C LYS A 406 19.63 -7.32 4.17
N GLY A 407 18.50 -7.90 3.77
CA GLY A 407 18.05 -9.22 4.22
C GLY A 407 19.08 -10.30 3.86
N ILE A 408 19.54 -10.31 2.61
CA ILE A 408 20.60 -11.22 2.14
C ILE A 408 21.93 -10.96 2.88
N ALA A 409 22.28 -9.68 3.12
CA ALA A 409 23.52 -9.31 3.82
C ALA A 409 23.56 -9.77 5.28
N THR A 410 22.43 -10.11 5.91
CA THR A 410 22.39 -10.74 7.24
C THR A 410 23.23 -12.02 7.29
N ASN A 411 23.17 -12.84 6.24
CA ASN A 411 23.88 -14.12 6.15
C ASN A 411 25.08 -14.09 5.18
N TYR A 412 25.06 -13.20 4.19
CA TYR A 412 26.06 -13.14 3.10
C TYR A 412 26.75 -11.78 2.99
N LYS A 413 27.02 -11.13 4.15
CA LYS A 413 27.53 -9.76 4.24
C LYS A 413 28.67 -9.47 3.25
N ASN A 414 29.75 -10.24 3.29
CA ASN A 414 30.95 -9.98 2.48
C ASN A 414 30.64 -10.02 0.98
N GLN A 415 29.86 -11.02 0.54
CA GLN A 415 29.51 -11.19 -0.87
C GLN A 415 28.62 -10.05 -1.36
N VAL A 416 27.63 -9.63 -0.56
CA VAL A 416 26.78 -8.48 -0.90
C VAL A 416 27.59 -7.18 -0.92
N THR A 417 28.44 -6.95 0.08
CA THR A 417 29.30 -5.75 0.15
C THR A 417 30.21 -5.65 -1.06
N GLU A 418 30.98 -6.70 -1.38
CA GLU A 418 31.87 -6.71 -2.54
C GLU A 418 31.12 -6.45 -3.84
N LEU A 419 29.99 -7.13 -4.03
CA LEU A 419 29.19 -7.01 -5.24
C LEU A 419 28.59 -5.60 -5.41
N VAL A 420 28.03 -5.04 -4.35
CA VAL A 420 27.44 -3.70 -4.39
C VAL A 420 28.53 -2.65 -4.56
N SER A 421 29.70 -2.80 -3.93
CA SER A 421 30.85 -1.92 -4.14
C SER A 421 31.29 -1.89 -5.60
N VAL A 422 31.43 -3.06 -6.25
CA VAL A 422 31.73 -3.15 -7.68
C VAL A 422 30.64 -2.47 -8.52
N GLN A 423 29.37 -2.68 -8.18
CA GLN A 423 28.26 -2.07 -8.91
C GLN A 423 28.21 -0.54 -8.78
N ILE A 424 28.51 0.00 -7.59
CA ILE A 424 28.66 1.45 -7.37
C ILE A 424 29.77 2.00 -8.29
N GLN A 425 30.91 1.33 -8.38
CA GLN A 425 32.00 1.75 -9.27
C GLN A 425 31.59 1.68 -10.76
N ASN A 426 30.79 0.69 -11.16
CA ASN A 426 30.26 0.60 -12.52
C ASN A 426 29.33 1.76 -12.86
N LEU A 427 28.40 2.09 -11.95
CA LEU A 427 27.47 3.21 -12.10
C LEU A 427 28.20 4.55 -12.19
N LEU A 428 29.21 4.78 -11.34
CA LEU A 428 30.02 6.00 -11.39
C LEU A 428 30.87 6.10 -12.66
N ARG A 429 31.40 4.98 -13.17
CA ARG A 429 32.08 4.95 -14.49
C ARG A 429 31.13 5.26 -15.63
N SER A 430 29.90 4.73 -15.60
CA SER A 430 28.85 5.05 -16.57
C SER A 430 28.51 6.54 -16.56
N TYR A 431 28.33 7.12 -15.37
CA TYR A 431 28.15 8.56 -15.21
C TYR A 431 29.31 9.36 -15.80
N ALA A 432 30.55 9.01 -15.47
CA ALA A 432 31.74 9.74 -15.94
C ALA A 432 31.88 9.73 -17.47
N ALA A 433 31.34 8.71 -18.16
CA ALA A 433 31.36 8.64 -19.61
C ALA A 433 30.41 9.67 -20.27
N ASN A 434 29.28 10.00 -19.64
CA ASN A 434 28.36 11.03 -20.12
C ASN A 434 27.50 11.57 -18.96
N PRO A 435 27.99 12.58 -18.21
CA PRO A 435 27.30 13.08 -17.01
C PRO A 435 25.87 13.57 -17.28
N THR A 436 25.63 14.20 -18.43
CA THR A 436 24.31 14.75 -18.79
C THR A 436 23.29 13.65 -19.07
N ALA A 437 23.69 12.58 -19.76
CA ALA A 437 22.78 11.47 -20.07
C ALA A 437 22.65 10.47 -18.92
N ASN A 438 23.72 10.25 -18.16
CA ASN A 438 23.83 9.17 -17.18
C ASN A 438 23.78 9.65 -15.72
N TRP A 439 23.22 10.84 -15.47
CA TRP A 439 23.07 11.39 -14.11
C TRP A 439 22.30 10.45 -13.17
N LYS A 440 21.30 9.71 -13.69
CA LYS A 440 20.53 8.69 -12.94
C LYS A 440 21.41 7.56 -12.39
N ASP A 441 22.55 7.28 -13.01
CA ASP A 441 23.48 6.25 -12.51
C ASP A 441 24.23 6.74 -11.27
N LYS A 442 24.61 8.03 -11.26
CA LYS A 442 25.20 8.66 -10.07
C LYS A 442 24.19 8.76 -8.92
N ASP A 443 22.95 9.12 -9.21
CA ASP A 443 21.86 9.08 -8.21
C ASP A 443 21.70 7.65 -7.64
N CYS A 444 21.62 6.64 -8.50
CA CYS A 444 21.50 5.25 -8.09
C CYS A 444 22.66 4.82 -7.18
N ALA A 445 23.90 5.19 -7.52
CA ALA A 445 25.08 4.92 -6.71
C ALA A 445 25.00 5.58 -5.32
N ILE A 446 24.61 6.86 -5.25
CA ILE A 446 24.41 7.59 -3.98
C ILE A 446 23.30 6.92 -3.15
N TYR A 447 22.18 6.58 -3.77
CA TYR A 447 21.04 5.97 -3.10
C TYR A 447 21.38 4.59 -2.52
N LEU A 448 22.16 3.76 -3.23
CA LEU A 448 22.63 2.47 -2.70
C LEU A 448 23.48 2.66 -1.45
N VAL A 449 24.44 3.60 -1.46
CA VAL A 449 25.29 3.86 -0.29
C VAL A 449 24.48 4.34 0.90
N VAL A 450 23.56 5.28 0.67
CA VAL A 450 22.66 5.83 1.72
C VAL A 450 21.74 4.74 2.26
N SER A 451 21.08 3.99 1.38
CA SER A 451 20.03 3.05 1.77
C SER A 451 20.59 1.82 2.48
N LEU A 452 21.78 1.35 2.11
CA LEU A 452 22.42 0.16 2.70
C LEU A 452 23.33 0.50 3.89
N ALA A 453 23.40 1.77 4.28
CA ALA A 453 24.15 2.17 5.46
C ALA A 453 23.51 1.63 6.75
N THR A 454 24.34 1.30 7.74
CA THR A 454 23.93 0.72 9.02
C THR A 454 24.01 1.75 10.14
N LYS A 455 22.99 1.81 11.00
CA LYS A 455 23.03 2.62 12.22
C LYS A 455 23.86 1.90 13.28
N LYS A 456 24.80 2.60 13.92
CA LYS A 456 25.56 2.04 15.05
C LYS A 456 24.65 1.93 16.28
N ALA A 457 24.82 0.87 17.07
CA ALA A 457 24.07 0.65 18.30
C ALA A 457 24.24 1.84 19.27
N GLY A 458 23.11 2.36 19.78
CA GLY A 458 23.10 3.41 20.82
C GLY A 458 23.34 4.85 20.36
N GLY A 459 23.32 5.15 19.04
CA GLY A 459 23.55 6.52 18.56
C GLY A 459 22.88 6.88 17.23
N THR A 460 22.96 8.17 16.87
CA THR A 460 22.48 8.72 15.58
C THR A 460 23.51 8.57 14.44
N SER A 461 24.64 7.89 14.70
CA SER A 461 25.74 7.73 13.75
C SER A 461 25.52 6.53 12.83
N VAL A 462 25.80 6.73 11.54
CA VAL A 462 25.60 5.77 10.45
C VAL A 462 26.93 5.44 9.80
N SER A 463 27.23 4.16 9.61
CA SER A 463 28.43 3.69 8.91
C SER A 463 28.10 2.81 7.71
N THR A 464 29.03 2.70 6.76
CA THR A 464 28.92 1.83 5.59
C THR A 464 30.27 1.19 5.31
N ASP A 465 30.24 -0.09 4.92
CA ASP A 465 31.42 -0.84 4.48
C ASP A 465 31.53 -0.83 2.93
N LEU A 466 30.60 -0.19 2.23
CA LEU A 466 30.51 -0.19 0.76
C LEU A 466 31.54 0.72 0.10
N VAL A 467 31.87 1.83 0.76
CA VAL A 467 32.75 2.89 0.24
C VAL A 467 33.52 3.53 1.39
N ASP A 468 34.70 4.07 1.11
CA ASP A 468 35.32 5.03 2.02
C ASP A 468 34.52 6.34 2.02
N VAL A 469 33.84 6.64 3.14
CA VAL A 469 32.88 7.74 3.23
C VAL A 469 33.52 9.09 2.93
N GLN A 470 34.78 9.33 3.36
CA GLN A 470 35.45 10.61 3.15
C GLN A 470 35.85 10.81 1.68
N SER A 471 36.43 9.78 1.07
CA SER A 471 36.79 9.78 -0.36
C SER A 471 35.55 9.88 -1.23
N PHE A 472 34.48 9.14 -0.92
CA PHE A 472 33.21 9.21 -1.65
C PHE A 472 32.57 10.58 -1.51
N PHE A 473 32.59 11.16 -0.31
CA PHE A 473 32.09 12.52 -0.09
C PHE A 473 32.85 13.54 -0.94
N GLY A 474 34.19 13.51 -0.93
CA GLY A 474 35.00 14.44 -1.71
C GLY A 474 34.89 14.27 -3.23
N SER A 475 34.82 13.03 -3.72
CA SER A 475 34.85 12.74 -5.17
C SER A 475 33.48 12.70 -5.83
N VAL A 476 32.43 12.31 -5.11
CA VAL A 476 31.08 12.10 -5.66
C VAL A 476 30.12 13.21 -5.22
N ILE A 477 30.15 13.58 -3.93
CA ILE A 477 29.13 14.45 -3.32
C ILE A 477 29.50 15.93 -3.45
N VAL A 478 30.73 16.32 -3.09
CA VAL A 478 31.19 17.72 -3.13
C VAL A 478 31.00 18.40 -4.49
N PRO A 479 31.28 17.74 -5.64
CA PRO A 479 31.04 18.36 -6.95
C PRO A 479 29.58 18.77 -7.19
N GLU A 480 28.61 18.03 -6.64
CA GLU A 480 27.19 18.37 -6.75
C GLU A 480 26.81 19.55 -5.86
N LEU A 481 27.41 19.63 -4.66
CA LEU A 481 27.18 20.74 -3.73
C LEU A 481 27.80 22.05 -4.22
N GLN A 482 28.95 21.97 -4.89
CA GLN A 482 29.69 23.13 -5.42
C GLN A 482 29.30 23.51 -6.85
N SER A 483 28.39 22.77 -7.50
CA SER A 483 27.89 23.09 -8.84
C SER A 483 27.35 24.52 -8.89
N GLN A 484 27.81 25.33 -9.84
CA GLN A 484 27.38 26.74 -9.97
C GLN A 484 25.89 26.89 -10.25
N ASP A 485 25.34 26.02 -11.08
CA ASP A 485 23.90 25.90 -11.26
C ASP A 485 23.33 25.19 -10.03
N VAL A 486 22.42 25.86 -9.29
CA VAL A 486 21.71 25.34 -8.10
C VAL A 486 20.47 24.55 -8.50
N ASN A 487 19.94 24.74 -9.70
CA ASN A 487 18.71 24.11 -10.17
C ASN A 487 18.94 22.92 -11.14
N GLY A 488 20.12 22.79 -11.76
CA GLY A 488 20.45 21.64 -12.63
C GLY A 488 20.49 20.29 -11.92
N PHE A 489 19.88 19.24 -12.48
CA PHE A 489 19.77 17.90 -11.88
C PHE A 489 19.33 17.91 -10.39
N PRO A 490 18.13 18.46 -10.09
CA PRO A 490 17.71 18.72 -8.71
C PRO A 490 17.60 17.45 -7.85
N MET A 491 17.23 16.31 -8.43
CA MET A 491 17.19 15.04 -7.69
C MET A 491 18.58 14.57 -7.26
N LEU A 492 19.61 14.77 -8.09
CA LEU A 492 20.98 14.41 -7.77
C LEU A 492 21.51 15.26 -6.60
N LYS A 493 21.15 16.55 -6.57
CA LYS A 493 21.44 17.45 -5.46
C LYS A 493 20.71 17.06 -4.18
N ALA A 494 19.44 16.70 -4.27
CA ALA A 494 18.69 16.16 -3.14
C ALA A 494 19.37 14.90 -2.59
N GLY A 495 19.81 13.98 -3.47
CA GLY A 495 20.60 12.80 -3.09
C GLY A 495 21.92 13.16 -2.39
N ALA A 496 22.67 14.14 -2.91
CA ALA A 496 23.90 14.64 -2.31
C ALA A 496 23.68 15.26 -0.92
N LEU A 497 22.65 16.09 -0.77
CA LEU A 497 22.25 16.68 0.51
C LEU A 497 21.81 15.61 1.52
N LYS A 498 21.08 14.58 1.07
CA LYS A 498 20.68 13.44 1.90
C LYS A 498 21.88 12.64 2.37
N PHE A 499 22.84 12.36 1.48
CA PHE A 499 24.09 11.71 1.84
C PHE A 499 24.83 12.51 2.92
N PHE A 500 25.02 13.82 2.71
CA PHE A 500 25.72 14.67 3.67
C PHE A 500 25.00 14.67 5.01
N THR A 501 23.67 14.83 4.99
CA THR A 501 22.84 14.74 6.19
C THR A 501 23.07 13.41 6.92
N MET A 502 23.04 12.28 6.22
CA MET A 502 23.17 10.95 6.83
C MET A 502 24.56 10.71 7.44
N PHE A 503 25.62 11.05 6.71
CA PHE A 503 27.00 10.76 7.08
C PHE A 503 27.73 11.90 7.80
N ARG A 504 27.04 12.99 8.14
CA ARG A 504 27.58 14.21 8.81
C ARG A 504 28.58 13.97 9.94
N ASN A 505 28.42 12.90 10.73
CA ASN A 505 29.34 12.59 11.83
C ASN A 505 30.74 12.18 11.35
N HIS A 506 30.85 11.62 10.14
CA HIS A 506 32.10 11.17 9.51
C HIS A 506 32.82 12.29 8.75
N ILE A 507 32.17 13.44 8.57
CA ILE A 507 32.73 14.57 7.83
C ILE A 507 33.46 15.50 8.81
N PRO A 508 34.76 15.80 8.58
CA PRO A 508 35.51 16.72 9.41
C PRO A 508 34.90 18.13 9.47
N LYS A 509 34.98 18.79 10.64
CA LYS A 509 34.40 20.13 10.86
C LYS A 509 34.88 21.16 9.84
N ASN A 510 36.17 21.14 9.50
CA ASN A 510 36.76 22.07 8.52
C ASN A 510 36.18 21.88 7.12
N VAL A 511 35.98 20.64 6.67
CA VAL A 511 35.39 20.34 5.37
C VAL A 511 33.92 20.76 5.34
N ALA A 512 33.16 20.41 6.38
CA ALA A 512 31.76 20.81 6.48
C ALA A 512 31.57 22.34 6.58
N GLY A 513 32.48 23.04 7.27
CA GLY A 513 32.47 24.50 7.38
C GLY A 513 32.71 25.20 6.04
N GLN A 514 33.57 24.65 5.18
CA GLN A 514 33.80 25.18 3.83
C GLN A 514 32.57 25.07 2.93
N LEU A 515 31.76 24.02 3.11
CA LEU A 515 30.54 23.78 2.34
C LEU A 515 29.32 24.52 2.89
N PHE A 516 29.44 25.22 4.02
CA PHE A 516 28.28 25.84 4.66
C PHE A 516 27.66 26.93 3.78
N THR A 517 28.48 27.71 3.07
CA THR A 517 28.01 28.68 2.06
C THR A 517 27.23 28.00 0.95
N ASP A 518 27.70 26.83 0.48
CA ASP A 518 27.03 26.05 -0.56
C ASP A 518 25.67 25.55 -0.08
N LEU A 519 25.57 25.08 1.16
CA LEU A 519 24.30 24.65 1.77
C LEU A 519 23.29 25.80 1.86
N VAL A 520 23.74 27.00 2.28
CA VAL A 520 22.90 28.19 2.35
C VAL A 520 22.39 28.58 0.96
N ARG A 521 23.22 28.46 -0.08
CA ARG A 521 22.82 28.73 -1.47
C ARG A 521 21.68 27.81 -1.93
N PHE A 522 21.66 26.54 -1.52
CA PHE A 522 20.56 25.61 -1.86
C PHE A 522 19.23 25.96 -1.18
N LEU A 523 19.20 26.79 -0.13
CA LEU A 523 17.95 27.29 0.45
C LEU A 523 17.17 28.18 -0.54
N GLY A 524 17.86 28.77 -1.52
CA GLY A 524 17.26 29.56 -2.60
C GLY A 524 16.98 28.76 -3.88
N ALA A 525 17.05 27.42 -3.86
CA ALA A 525 16.74 26.59 -5.02
C ALA A 525 15.26 26.69 -5.41
N GLU A 526 14.95 26.61 -6.71
CA GLU A 526 13.57 26.60 -7.21
C GLU A 526 12.83 25.31 -6.84
N SER A 527 13.56 24.20 -6.73
CA SER A 527 12.99 22.92 -6.32
C SER A 527 12.66 22.92 -4.83
N ASN A 528 11.38 22.71 -4.53
CA ASN A 528 10.90 22.58 -3.16
C ASN A 528 11.42 21.30 -2.43
N VAL A 529 12.03 20.37 -3.15
CA VAL A 529 12.70 19.24 -2.50
C VAL A 529 14.12 19.65 -2.10
N VAL A 530 14.87 20.28 -3.02
CA VAL A 530 16.28 20.66 -2.79
C VAL A 530 16.40 21.64 -1.62
N HIS A 531 15.57 22.69 -1.58
CA HIS A 531 15.62 23.67 -0.49
C HIS A 531 15.28 23.05 0.89
N SER A 532 14.41 22.03 0.94
CA SER A 532 13.95 21.36 2.15
C SER A 532 15.03 20.41 2.66
N TYR A 533 15.70 19.71 1.73
CA TYR A 533 16.84 18.85 2.05
C TYR A 533 18.04 19.68 2.51
N ALA A 534 18.26 20.86 1.93
CA ALA A 534 19.30 21.78 2.39
C ALA A 534 19.02 22.29 3.80
N ALA A 535 17.78 22.73 4.07
CA ALA A 535 17.36 23.15 5.40
C ALA A 535 17.54 22.03 6.44
N SER A 536 17.12 20.81 6.10
CA SER A 536 17.32 19.64 6.97
C SER A 536 18.79 19.30 7.16
N CYS A 537 19.61 19.37 6.12
CA CYS A 537 21.05 19.13 6.21
C CYS A 537 21.70 20.12 7.18
N ILE A 538 21.39 21.42 7.06
CA ILE A 538 21.87 22.47 7.96
C ILE A 538 21.42 22.17 9.40
N GLU A 539 20.13 21.94 9.61
CA GLU A 539 19.57 21.62 10.93
C GLU A 539 20.31 20.43 11.56
N LYS A 540 20.45 19.31 10.84
CA LYS A 540 21.10 18.10 11.37
C LYS A 540 22.60 18.27 11.58
N LEU A 541 23.29 19.09 10.77
CA LEU A 541 24.70 19.44 10.98
C LEU A 541 24.88 20.23 12.28
N LEU A 542 24.04 21.24 12.52
CA LEU A 542 24.12 22.06 13.73
C LEU A 542 23.81 21.27 15.01
N LEU A 543 23.07 20.16 14.89
CA LEU A 543 22.78 19.25 16.00
C LEU A 543 23.91 18.23 16.29
N VAL A 544 24.98 18.19 15.49
CA VAL A 544 26.12 17.29 15.72
C VAL A 544 26.85 17.68 17.00
N LYS A 545 27.10 16.68 17.84
CA LYS A 545 27.87 16.81 19.08
C LYS A 545 29.15 15.98 19.01
N ASP A 546 30.24 16.54 19.48
CA ASP A 546 31.52 15.85 19.67
C ASP A 546 31.51 15.06 20.98
N GLU A 547 32.60 14.30 21.23
CA GLU A 547 32.78 13.54 22.46
C GLU A 547 32.59 14.43 23.70
N GLY A 548 31.81 13.93 24.67
CA GLY A 548 31.40 14.70 25.84
C GLY A 548 30.17 15.59 25.63
N GLY A 549 29.47 15.48 24.49
CA GLY A 549 28.15 16.10 24.27
C GLY A 549 28.19 17.60 23.93
N ARG A 550 29.38 18.14 23.65
CA ARG A 550 29.57 19.54 23.23
C ARG A 550 29.15 19.70 21.77
N ALA A 551 28.45 20.78 21.44
CA ALA A 551 28.09 21.09 20.05
C ALA A 551 29.37 21.28 19.21
N ARG A 552 29.43 20.61 18.05
CA ARG A 552 30.57 20.73 17.11
C ARG A 552 30.65 22.13 16.50
N TYR A 553 29.49 22.74 16.26
CA TYR A 553 29.33 24.07 15.68
C TYR A 553 28.89 25.06 16.75
N SER A 554 29.64 26.15 16.90
CA SER A 554 29.37 27.25 17.82
C SER A 554 28.70 28.41 17.10
N SER A 555 28.19 29.39 17.84
CA SER A 555 27.62 30.62 17.24
C SER A 555 28.62 31.33 16.32
N ALA A 556 29.90 31.39 16.71
CA ALA A 556 30.96 32.00 15.93
C ALA A 556 31.19 31.32 14.57
N ASP A 557 30.94 30.01 14.48
CA ASP A 557 31.05 29.27 13.21
C ASP A 557 29.91 29.63 12.23
N ILE A 558 28.77 30.12 12.74
CA ILE A 558 27.55 30.37 11.96
C ILE A 558 27.31 31.85 11.68
N SER A 559 27.79 32.74 12.55
CA SER A 559 27.65 34.21 12.41
C SER A 559 28.01 34.76 11.01
N PRO A 560 29.04 34.26 10.30
CA PRO A 560 29.36 34.73 8.95
C PRO A 560 28.25 34.50 7.91
N PHE A 561 27.34 33.56 8.17
CA PHE A 561 26.27 33.15 7.24
C PHE A 561 24.89 33.70 7.62
N SER A 562 24.73 34.22 8.85
CA SER A 562 23.45 34.73 9.35
C SER A 562 23.05 36.13 8.84
N SER A 563 23.97 36.87 8.22
CA SER A 563 23.81 38.29 7.88
C SER A 563 23.59 38.60 6.39
N ALA A 564 23.31 37.60 5.55
CA ALA A 564 23.16 37.78 4.10
C ALA A 564 21.81 38.39 3.63
N HIS A 565 20.95 38.88 4.53
CA HIS A 565 19.63 39.46 4.19
C HIS A 565 19.33 40.80 4.88
N GLU A 566 20.30 41.71 4.91
CA GLU A 566 20.04 43.15 5.00
C GLU A 566 20.43 43.83 3.68
N GLN A 567 19.67 43.58 2.61
CA GLN A 567 19.55 44.54 1.51
C GLN A 567 18.07 44.90 1.37
N PRO A 568 17.68 46.17 1.52
CA PRO A 568 16.29 46.59 1.44
C PRO A 568 15.75 46.45 0.02
N LEU A 569 14.48 46.03 -0.05
CA LEU A 569 13.59 46.02 -1.22
C LEU A 569 13.62 47.31 -2.03
#